data_AF-A0A1I2PEL4-F1
#
_entry.id   AF-A0A1I2PEL4-F1
#
_cell.length_a   1.000
_cell.length_b   1.000
_cell.length_c   1.000
_cell.angle_alpha   90.00
_cell.angle_beta   90.00
_cell.angle_gamma   90.00
#
_symmetry.space_group_name_H-M   'P 1'
#
loop_
_entity.id
_entity.type
_entity.pdbx_description
1 polymer ?
#
loop_
_entity_poly.entity_id
_entity_poly.type
_entity_poly.pdbx_seq_one_letter_code
_entity_poly.pdbx_strand_id
1 'polypeptide(L)'
;MFSDIEAAVNKTLRQVEECERLLGELELKKNRSNIKVIERNVVNDVVIPKSKSKAKNRAANQAALQLLMETYPQVFNRDNVRPLKIGIQDDLIADEKVAKNKIKRALASYVRSPQYFRSLQEGADRVNLQGEAQGQVTAEEAEHAKGKLKEFHQHRRDLQREKEKQQREAEKADRLHSKLDQLVALNKR
;
A
#
# COMPACT_ATOMS: atom_id res chain seq x y z
N MET A 1 -0.54 50.19 -48.98
CA MET A 1 -1.00 48.79 -49.09
C MET A 1 0.09 47.78 -48.77
N PHE A 2 1.30 47.81 -49.37
CA PHE A 2 2.36 46.84 -49.03
C PHE A 2 3.00 47.03 -47.64
N SER A 3 3.17 48.29 -47.20
CA SER A 3 3.75 48.64 -45.88
C SER A 3 2.94 48.11 -44.68
N ASP A 4 1.61 48.09 -44.78
CA ASP A 4 0.73 47.68 -43.68
C ASP A 4 0.75 46.15 -43.49
N ILE A 5 0.92 45.41 -44.60
CA ILE A 5 1.07 43.95 -44.59
C ILE A 5 2.41 43.57 -43.98
N GLU A 6 3.49 44.26 -44.35
CA GLU A 6 4.82 44.03 -43.81
C GLU A 6 4.89 44.37 -42.31
N ALA A 7 4.22 45.43 -41.86
CA ALA A 7 4.08 45.75 -40.43
C ALA A 7 3.30 44.66 -39.67
N ALA A 8 2.23 44.10 -40.26
CA ALA A 8 1.47 43.02 -39.67
C ALA A 8 2.30 41.73 -39.56
N VAL A 9 3.07 41.38 -40.60
CA VAL A 9 3.98 40.22 -40.60
C VAL A 9 5.09 40.36 -39.55
N ASN A 10 5.70 41.53 -39.43
CA ASN A 10 6.72 41.78 -38.40
C ASN A 10 6.14 41.72 -36.99
N LYS A 11 4.88 42.15 -36.81
CA LYS A 11 4.19 42.03 -35.52
C LYS A 11 3.89 40.58 -35.16
N THR A 12 3.44 39.77 -36.11
CA THR A 12 3.17 38.34 -35.86
C THR A 12 4.45 37.58 -35.57
N LEU A 13 5.55 37.85 -36.29
CA LEU A 13 6.85 37.25 -36.00
C LEU A 13 7.34 37.54 -34.58
N ARG A 14 7.26 38.80 -34.13
CA ARG A 14 7.60 39.17 -32.75
C ARG A 14 6.72 38.48 -31.71
N GLN A 15 5.43 38.33 -32.00
CA GLN A 15 4.51 37.61 -31.11
C GLN A 15 4.86 36.12 -31.03
N VAL A 16 5.26 35.49 -32.15
CA VAL A 16 5.72 34.10 -32.18
C VAL A 16 7.00 33.92 -31.36
N GLU A 17 8.00 34.78 -31.54
CA GLU A 17 9.23 34.77 -30.75
C GLU A 17 8.96 34.95 -29.24
N GLU A 18 8.03 35.83 -28.87
CA GLU A 18 7.63 36.01 -27.48
C GLU A 18 6.92 34.76 -26.91
N CYS A 19 6.08 34.10 -27.70
CA CYS A 19 5.43 32.85 -27.31
C CYS A 19 6.44 31.72 -27.09
N GLU A 20 7.44 31.58 -27.97
CA GLU A 20 8.52 30.59 -27.85
C GLU A 20 9.35 30.82 -26.58
N ARG A 21 9.67 32.08 -26.28
CA ARG A 21 10.39 32.46 -25.05
C ARG A 21 9.59 32.09 -23.79
N LEU A 22 8.30 32.40 -23.77
CA LEU A 22 7.41 32.07 -22.64
C LEU A 22 7.25 30.56 -22.45
N LEU A 23 7.14 29.80 -23.55
CA LEU A 23 7.11 28.34 -23.51
C LEU A 23 8.38 27.78 -22.88
N GLY A 24 9.56 28.27 -23.29
CA GLY A 24 10.85 27.87 -22.70
C GLY A 24 10.94 28.17 -21.20
N GLU A 25 10.47 29.34 -20.74
CA GLU A 25 10.43 29.66 -19.32
C GLU A 25 9.50 28.75 -18.51
N LEU A 26 8.34 28.39 -19.07
CA LEU A 26 7.39 27.48 -18.43
C LEU A 26 7.94 26.06 -18.33
N GLU A 27 8.61 25.57 -19.37
CA GLU A 27 9.30 24.28 -19.33
C GLU A 27 10.42 24.25 -18.30
N LEU A 28 11.23 25.31 -18.19
CA LEU A 28 12.25 25.44 -17.15
C LEU A 28 11.64 25.49 -15.74
N LYS A 29 10.53 26.21 -15.55
CA LYS A 29 9.79 26.25 -14.28
C LYS A 29 9.24 24.87 -13.92
N LYS A 30 8.68 24.13 -14.89
CA LYS A 30 8.17 22.76 -14.73
C LYS A 30 9.29 21.76 -14.44
N ASN A 31 10.45 21.91 -15.09
CA ASN A 31 11.62 21.06 -14.82
C ASN A 31 12.18 21.33 -13.42
N ARG A 32 12.30 22.60 -13.01
CA ARG A 32 12.73 22.97 -11.64
C ARG A 32 11.78 22.45 -10.57
N SER A 33 10.46 22.53 -10.78
CA SER A 33 9.50 21.98 -9.83
C SER A 33 9.59 20.44 -9.76
N ASN A 34 9.74 19.76 -10.90
CA ASN A 34 9.97 18.32 -10.95
C ASN A 34 11.26 17.92 -10.21
N ILE A 35 12.38 18.60 -10.45
CA ILE A 35 13.65 18.35 -9.75
C ILE A 35 13.48 18.51 -8.24
N LYS A 36 12.84 19.59 -7.77
CA LYS A 36 12.56 19.79 -6.35
C LYS A 36 11.65 18.71 -5.75
N VAL A 37 10.73 18.13 -6.52
CA VAL A 37 9.90 17.00 -6.05
C VAL A 37 10.72 15.73 -5.96
N ILE A 38 11.58 15.46 -6.94
CA ILE A 38 12.50 14.31 -6.95
C ILE A 38 13.46 14.39 -5.77
N GLU A 39 14.12 15.53 -5.54
CA GLU A 39 15.04 15.72 -4.41
C GLU A 39 14.36 15.45 -3.07
N ARG A 40 13.16 16.00 -2.84
CA ARG A 40 12.40 15.73 -1.60
C ARG A 40 12.07 14.26 -1.42
N ASN A 41 11.71 13.56 -2.49
CA ASN A 41 11.41 12.13 -2.43
C ASN A 41 12.66 11.30 -2.15
N VAL A 42 13.81 11.65 -2.73
CA VAL A 42 15.11 11.00 -2.46
C VAL A 42 15.50 11.21 -1.00
N VAL A 43 15.38 12.43 -0.48
CA VAL A 43 15.70 12.72 0.94
C VAL A 43 14.79 11.92 1.87
N ASN A 44 13.50 11.79 1.55
CA ASN A 44 12.57 10.96 2.32
C ASN A 44 12.91 9.45 2.28
N ASP A 45 13.30 8.92 1.12
CA ASP A 45 13.69 7.51 0.96
C ASP A 45 15.00 7.17 1.71
N VAL A 46 15.91 8.13 1.84
CA VAL A 46 17.16 7.99 2.63
C VAL A 46 16.89 8.07 4.14
N VAL A 47 16.08 9.02 4.60
CA VAL A 47 15.80 9.22 6.04
C VAL A 47 14.88 8.12 6.60
N ILE A 48 13.93 7.62 5.80
CA ILE A 48 12.99 6.59 6.22
C ILE A 48 13.00 5.46 5.18
N PRO A 49 13.76 4.36 5.42
CA PRO A 49 13.72 3.24 4.51
C PRO A 49 12.28 2.70 4.42
N LYS A 50 11.80 2.42 3.20
CA LYS A 50 10.43 1.98 2.92
C LYS A 50 9.98 0.76 3.75
N SER A 51 10.92 -0.05 4.25
CA SER A 51 10.65 -1.16 5.18
C SER A 51 10.18 -0.69 6.56
N LYS A 52 10.78 0.38 7.12
CA LYS A 52 10.39 0.97 8.41
C LYS A 52 9.04 1.67 8.34
N SER A 53 8.73 2.36 7.24
CA SER A 53 7.41 2.97 7.05
C SER A 53 6.31 1.92 6.91
N LYS A 54 6.55 0.82 6.19
CA LYS A 54 5.62 -0.33 6.13
C LYS A 54 5.41 -0.97 7.51
N ALA A 55 6.46 -1.15 8.31
CA ALA A 55 6.34 -1.69 9.67
C ALA A 55 5.53 -0.77 10.59
N LYS A 56 5.81 0.54 10.59
CA LYS A 56 5.06 1.53 11.36
C LYS A 56 3.58 1.56 10.97
N ASN A 57 3.29 1.47 9.67
CA ASN A 57 1.91 1.41 9.18
C ASN A 57 1.19 0.13 9.60
N ARG A 58 1.87 -1.03 9.59
CA ARG A 58 1.30 -2.28 10.11
C ARG A 58 0.97 -2.18 11.61
N ALA A 59 1.89 -1.66 12.42
CA ALA A 59 1.67 -1.47 13.85
C ALA A 59 0.51 -0.52 14.13
N ALA A 60 0.43 0.60 13.42
CA ALA A 60 -0.67 1.56 13.57
C ALA A 60 -2.03 0.97 13.14
N ASN A 61 -2.07 0.14 12.09
CA ASN A 61 -3.29 -0.54 11.68
C ASN A 61 -3.73 -1.61 12.70
N GLN A 62 -2.78 -2.33 13.29
CA GLN A 62 -3.05 -3.30 14.36
C GLN A 62 -3.59 -2.61 15.62
N ALA A 63 -2.98 -1.48 16.03
CA ALA A 63 -3.47 -0.71 17.17
C ALA A 63 -4.88 -0.14 16.94
N ALA A 64 -5.17 0.32 15.72
CA ALA A 64 -6.51 0.78 15.37
C ALA A 64 -7.54 -0.36 15.39
N LEU A 65 -7.15 -1.56 14.94
CA LEU A 65 -8.01 -2.74 15.00
C LEU A 65 -8.27 -3.20 16.43
N GLN A 66 -7.24 -3.22 17.27
CA GLN A 66 -7.38 -3.56 18.68
C GLN A 66 -8.37 -2.63 19.39
N LEU A 67 -8.30 -1.32 19.11
CA LEU A 67 -9.25 -0.36 19.63
C LEU A 67 -10.70 -0.69 19.20
N LEU A 68 -10.94 -1.06 17.94
CA LEU A 68 -12.28 -1.46 17.50
C LEU A 68 -12.76 -2.76 18.17
N MET A 69 -11.86 -3.71 18.42
CA MET A 69 -12.19 -4.96 19.12
C MET A 69 -12.57 -4.70 20.59
N GLU A 70 -11.88 -3.76 21.25
CA GLU A 70 -12.19 -3.35 22.63
C GLU A 70 -13.54 -2.61 22.70
N THR A 71 -13.83 -1.73 21.75
CA THR A 71 -15.10 -0.98 21.72
C THR A 71 -16.30 -1.83 21.30
N TYR A 72 -16.12 -2.76 20.34
CA TYR A 72 -17.19 -3.58 19.76
C TYR A 72 -16.81 -5.06 19.71
N PRO A 73 -16.68 -5.73 20.87
CA PRO A 73 -16.21 -7.12 20.94
C PRO A 73 -17.18 -8.12 20.29
N GLN A 74 -18.45 -7.76 20.19
CA GLN A 74 -19.45 -8.59 19.52
C GLN A 74 -19.21 -8.65 18.00
N VAL A 75 -18.71 -7.58 17.39
CA VAL A 75 -18.62 -7.48 15.92
C VAL A 75 -17.21 -7.79 15.44
N PHE A 76 -16.22 -7.24 16.13
CA PHE A 76 -14.82 -7.40 15.79
C PHE A 76 -14.17 -8.38 16.76
N ASN A 77 -13.90 -9.59 16.27
CA ASN A 77 -13.21 -10.61 17.01
C ASN A 77 -12.14 -11.25 16.11
N ARG A 78 -10.98 -11.55 16.66
CA ARG A 78 -9.85 -12.11 15.90
C ARG A 78 -9.90 -13.63 15.80
N ASP A 79 -10.55 -14.28 16.75
CA ASP A 79 -10.69 -15.74 16.79
C ASP A 79 -11.94 -16.18 16.04
N ASN A 80 -13.05 -15.44 16.20
CA ASN A 80 -14.30 -15.68 15.48
C ASN A 80 -14.64 -14.52 14.54
N VAL A 81 -13.98 -14.50 13.39
CA VAL A 81 -14.22 -13.49 12.36
C VAL A 81 -15.54 -13.77 11.65
N ARG A 82 -16.44 -12.79 11.61
CA ARG A 82 -17.74 -12.88 10.94
C ARG A 82 -17.86 -11.86 9.80
N PRO A 83 -18.66 -12.15 8.74
CA PRO A 83 -18.94 -11.19 7.68
C PRO A 83 -19.58 -9.92 8.24
N LEU A 84 -19.08 -8.76 7.85
CA LEU A 84 -19.63 -7.48 8.32
C LEU A 84 -20.78 -7.03 7.42
N LYS A 85 -21.72 -6.27 8.00
CA LYS A 85 -22.75 -5.54 7.26
C LYS A 85 -22.12 -4.60 6.22
N ILE A 86 -22.73 -4.52 5.05
CA ILE A 86 -22.35 -3.54 4.02
C ILE A 86 -22.62 -2.13 4.58
N GLY A 87 -21.66 -1.22 4.43
CA GLY A 87 -21.77 0.14 4.95
C GLY A 87 -21.52 0.28 6.45
N ILE A 88 -21.00 -0.74 7.14
CA ILE A 88 -20.69 -0.66 8.59
C ILE A 88 -19.73 0.47 8.96
N GLN A 89 -18.96 0.98 8.00
CA GLN A 89 -18.09 2.14 8.20
C GLN A 89 -18.90 3.38 8.60
N ASP A 90 -20.06 3.60 7.97
CA ASP A 90 -20.86 4.80 8.21
C ASP A 90 -21.57 4.70 9.56
N ASP A 91 -22.04 3.50 9.91
CA ASP A 91 -22.58 3.21 11.24
C ASP A 91 -21.52 3.48 12.34
N LEU A 92 -20.25 3.06 12.12
CA LEU A 92 -19.15 3.31 13.07
C LEU A 92 -18.81 4.80 13.19
N ILE A 93 -18.95 5.56 12.10
CA ILE A 93 -18.71 7.00 12.12
C ILE A 93 -19.84 7.71 12.88
N ALA A 94 -21.08 7.26 12.72
CA ALA A 94 -22.25 7.84 13.39
C ALA A 94 -22.24 7.63 14.92
N ASP A 95 -21.65 6.53 15.42
CA ASP A 95 -21.53 6.28 16.86
C ASP A 95 -20.43 7.14 17.52
N GLU A 96 -19.56 7.81 16.74
CA GLU A 96 -18.50 8.75 17.16
C GLU A 96 -17.50 8.26 18.24
N LYS A 97 -17.60 7.02 18.72
CA LYS A 97 -16.72 6.43 19.75
C LYS A 97 -15.26 6.31 19.31
N VAL A 98 -15.02 6.23 18.00
CA VAL A 98 -13.68 6.06 17.42
C VAL A 98 -13.48 7.04 16.26
N ALA A 99 -12.31 7.67 16.20
CA ALA A 99 -11.98 8.59 15.12
C ALA A 99 -12.03 7.92 13.73
N LYS A 100 -12.65 8.59 12.75
CA LYS A 100 -12.81 8.14 11.35
C LYS A 100 -11.53 7.57 10.72
N ASN A 101 -10.39 8.19 10.98
CA ASN A 101 -9.10 7.73 10.47
C ASN A 101 -8.69 6.36 11.02
N LYS A 102 -8.96 6.09 12.30
CA LYS A 102 -8.67 4.80 12.94
C LYS A 102 -9.63 3.73 12.40
N ILE A 103 -10.92 4.05 12.25
CA ILE A 103 -11.92 3.14 11.67
C ILE A 103 -11.48 2.65 10.29
N LYS A 104 -11.13 3.57 9.38
CA LYS A 104 -10.68 3.22 8.02
C LYS A 104 -9.45 2.32 8.03
N ARG A 105 -8.46 2.61 8.88
CA ARG A 105 -7.23 1.82 9.00
C ARG A 105 -7.49 0.42 9.54
N ALA A 106 -8.33 0.32 10.55
CA ALA A 106 -8.71 -0.95 11.16
C ALA A 106 -9.48 -1.84 10.18
N LEU A 107 -10.54 -1.30 9.55
CA LEU A 107 -11.34 -2.03 8.57
C LEU A 107 -10.50 -2.51 7.39
N ALA A 108 -9.60 -1.66 6.88
CA ALA A 108 -8.70 -2.04 5.79
C ALA A 108 -7.81 -3.24 6.14
N SER A 109 -7.41 -3.39 7.40
CA SER A 109 -6.62 -4.55 7.84
C SER A 109 -7.48 -5.77 8.15
N TYR A 110 -8.68 -5.59 8.72
CA TYR A 110 -9.56 -6.66 9.14
C TYR A 110 -10.19 -7.40 7.96
N VAL A 111 -10.79 -6.66 7.02
CA VAL A 111 -11.51 -7.21 5.86
C VAL A 111 -10.57 -7.89 4.84
N ARG A 112 -9.29 -7.49 4.81
CA ARG A 112 -8.28 -8.11 3.94
C ARG A 112 -7.56 -9.29 4.58
N SER A 113 -7.94 -9.67 5.80
CA SER A 113 -7.32 -10.80 6.48
C SER A 113 -7.79 -12.13 5.86
N PRO A 114 -6.92 -13.16 5.81
CA PRO A 114 -7.35 -14.48 5.34
C PRO A 114 -8.44 -15.08 6.22
N GLN A 115 -8.50 -14.74 7.51
CA GLN A 115 -9.58 -15.16 8.40
C GLN A 115 -10.94 -14.61 7.95
N TYR A 116 -10.98 -13.34 7.54
CA TYR A 116 -12.20 -12.72 7.02
C TYR A 116 -12.68 -13.36 5.71
N PHE A 117 -11.76 -13.65 4.79
CA PHE A 117 -12.16 -14.34 3.56
C PHE A 117 -12.68 -15.76 3.82
N ARG A 118 -12.27 -16.43 4.92
CA ARG A 118 -12.83 -17.74 5.29
C ARG A 118 -14.24 -17.65 5.85
N SER A 119 -14.60 -16.54 6.48
CA SER A 119 -15.94 -16.34 7.03
C SER A 119 -16.97 -15.99 5.94
N LEU A 120 -16.52 -15.53 4.76
CA LEU A 120 -17.38 -15.26 3.61
C LEU A 120 -17.79 -16.57 2.92
N GLN A 121 -18.77 -17.25 3.50
CA GLN A 121 -19.44 -18.40 2.90
C GLN A 121 -20.80 -17.98 2.35
N GLU A 122 -21.25 -18.64 1.29
CA GLU A 122 -22.57 -18.39 0.71
C GLU A 122 -23.66 -18.59 1.77
N GLY A 123 -24.58 -17.62 1.87
CA GLY A 123 -25.66 -17.65 2.86
C GLY A 123 -25.24 -17.33 4.29
N ALA A 124 -23.97 -16.98 4.53
CA ALA A 124 -23.53 -16.55 5.85
C ALA A 124 -24.17 -15.19 6.22
N ASP A 125 -24.71 -15.11 7.43
CA ASP A 125 -25.31 -13.88 7.94
C ASP A 125 -24.23 -12.82 8.23
N ARG A 126 -24.48 -11.60 7.78
CA ARG A 126 -23.64 -10.45 8.06
C ARG A 126 -24.02 -9.83 9.39
N VAL A 127 -23.03 -9.38 10.17
CA VAL A 127 -23.29 -8.78 11.48
C VAL A 127 -23.27 -7.25 11.42
N ASN A 128 -24.26 -6.61 12.06
CA ASN A 128 -24.30 -5.16 12.29
C ASN A 128 -23.51 -4.76 13.55
N LEU A 129 -23.55 -3.47 13.94
CA LEU A 129 -22.85 -2.97 15.13
C LEU A 129 -23.33 -3.55 16.45
N GLN A 130 -24.59 -3.96 16.50
CA GLN A 130 -25.26 -4.55 17.66
C GLN A 130 -25.02 -6.06 17.74
N GLY A 131 -24.41 -6.66 16.70
CA GLY A 131 -24.16 -8.10 16.61
C GLY A 131 -25.33 -8.90 16.07
N GLU A 132 -26.34 -8.24 15.51
CA GLU A 132 -27.51 -8.87 14.88
C GLU A 132 -27.22 -9.18 13.41
N ALA A 133 -27.90 -10.21 12.90
CA ALA A 133 -27.83 -10.60 11.49
C ALA A 133 -28.54 -9.55 10.60
N GLN A 134 -27.79 -8.94 9.69
CA GLN A 134 -28.27 -7.95 8.75
C GLN A 134 -27.69 -8.18 7.34
N GLY A 135 -28.46 -8.92 6.55
CA GLY A 135 -28.09 -9.31 5.19
C GLY A 135 -27.25 -10.58 5.14
N GLN A 136 -27.05 -11.09 3.93
CA GLN A 136 -26.36 -12.35 3.69
C GLN A 136 -25.23 -12.15 2.66
N VAL A 137 -24.26 -13.06 2.69
CA VAL A 137 -23.20 -13.12 1.69
C VAL A 137 -23.71 -13.83 0.45
N THR A 138 -23.53 -13.21 -0.71
CA THR A 138 -23.96 -13.80 -1.99
C THR A 138 -22.98 -14.88 -2.46
N ALA A 139 -23.44 -15.76 -3.35
CA ALA A 139 -22.58 -16.80 -3.95
C ALA A 139 -21.34 -16.19 -4.65
N GLU A 140 -21.52 -15.10 -5.40
CA GLU A 140 -20.45 -14.41 -6.10
C GLU A 140 -19.37 -13.87 -5.14
N GLU A 141 -19.78 -13.29 -4.00
CA GLU A 141 -18.86 -12.79 -2.98
C GLU A 141 -18.07 -13.93 -2.33
N ALA A 142 -18.73 -15.07 -2.07
CA ALA A 142 -18.09 -16.25 -1.52
C ALA A 142 -17.07 -16.87 -2.50
N GLU A 143 -17.38 -16.92 -3.80
CA GLU A 143 -16.44 -17.37 -4.82
C GLU A 143 -15.22 -16.45 -4.92
N HIS A 144 -15.44 -15.14 -4.93
CA HIS A 144 -14.35 -14.16 -4.94
C HIS A 144 -13.45 -14.32 -3.70
N ALA A 145 -14.04 -14.54 -2.51
CA ALA A 145 -13.29 -14.76 -1.28
C ALA A 145 -12.44 -16.05 -1.34
N LYS A 146 -12.98 -17.14 -1.89
CA LYS A 146 -12.23 -18.39 -2.15
C LYS A 146 -11.04 -18.15 -3.09
N GLY A 147 -11.24 -17.37 -4.16
CA GLY A 147 -10.17 -16.96 -5.07
C GLY A 147 -9.04 -16.21 -4.35
N LYS A 148 -9.39 -15.21 -3.54
CA LYS A 148 -8.42 -14.42 -2.76
C LYS A 148 -7.66 -15.24 -1.74
N LEU A 149 -8.30 -16.23 -1.11
CA LEU A 149 -7.61 -17.18 -0.23
C LEU A 149 -6.57 -18.01 -0.98
N LYS A 150 -6.91 -18.49 -2.17
CA LYS A 150 -5.98 -19.27 -3.01
C LYS A 150 -4.75 -18.45 -3.39
N GLU A 151 -4.95 -17.20 -3.84
CA GLU A 151 -3.87 -16.25 -4.13
C GLU A 151 -2.98 -16.02 -2.88
N PHE A 152 -3.58 -15.78 -1.72
CA PHE A 152 -2.85 -15.58 -0.47
C PHE A 152 -1.98 -16.79 -0.10
N HIS A 153 -2.54 -18.00 -0.22
CA HIS A 153 -1.81 -19.23 0.04
C HIS A 153 -0.68 -19.49 -0.95
N GLN A 154 -0.88 -19.19 -2.24
CA GLN A 154 0.17 -19.26 -3.26
C GLN A 154 1.31 -18.30 -2.93
N HIS A 155 1.00 -17.02 -2.74
CA HIS A 155 1.99 -16.00 -2.43
C HIS A 155 2.80 -16.34 -1.16
N ARG A 156 2.14 -16.89 -0.13
CA ARG A 156 2.84 -17.34 1.09
C ARG A 156 3.83 -18.47 0.81
N ARG A 157 3.49 -19.44 -0.05
CA ARG A 157 4.41 -20.52 -0.43
C ARG A 157 5.58 -19.99 -1.25
N ASP A 158 5.35 -19.04 -2.14
CA ASP A 158 6.40 -18.45 -2.97
C ASP A 158 7.41 -17.70 -2.12
N LEU A 159 6.94 -16.83 -1.21
CA LEU A 159 7.81 -16.13 -0.26
C LEU A 159 8.60 -17.09 0.64
N GLN A 160 8.00 -18.21 1.04
CA GLN A 160 8.68 -19.21 1.85
C GLN A 160 9.81 -19.89 1.05
N ARG A 161 9.54 -20.27 -0.20
CA ARG A 161 10.55 -20.86 -1.10
C ARG A 161 11.70 -19.89 -1.39
N GLU A 162 11.40 -18.61 -1.59
CA GLU A 162 12.43 -17.57 -1.80
C GLU A 162 13.33 -17.40 -0.56
N LYS A 163 12.73 -17.35 0.64
CA LYS A 163 13.49 -17.26 1.89
C LYS A 163 14.38 -18.48 2.11
N GLU A 164 13.87 -19.68 1.86
CA GLU A 164 14.66 -20.91 1.97
C GLU A 164 15.82 -20.92 0.97
N LYS A 165 15.59 -20.43 -0.26
CA LYS A 165 16.65 -20.30 -1.26
C LYS A 165 17.73 -19.30 -0.80
N GLN A 166 17.32 -18.12 -0.32
CA GLN A 166 18.24 -17.10 0.22
C GLN A 166 19.04 -17.61 1.42
N GLN A 167 18.40 -18.35 2.33
CA GLN A 167 19.08 -18.96 3.48
C GLN A 167 20.13 -19.99 3.03
N ARG A 168 19.80 -20.87 2.08
CA ARG A 168 20.76 -21.83 1.51
C ARG A 168 21.93 -21.14 0.80
N GLU A 169 21.67 -20.04 0.11
CA GLU A 169 22.72 -19.24 -0.54
C GLU A 169 23.62 -18.55 0.48
N ALA A 170 23.05 -17.98 1.55
CA ALA A 170 23.79 -17.39 2.65
C ALA A 170 24.66 -18.44 3.36
N GLU A 171 24.11 -19.61 3.71
CA GLU A 171 24.87 -20.70 4.33
C GLU A 171 26.02 -21.19 3.43
N LYS A 172 25.81 -21.26 2.12
CA LYS A 172 26.87 -21.60 1.17
C LYS A 172 27.95 -20.53 1.14
N ALA A 173 27.57 -19.25 1.13
CA ALA A 173 28.51 -18.13 1.16
C ALA A 173 29.34 -18.14 2.45
N ASP A 174 28.71 -18.38 3.61
CA ASP A 174 29.37 -18.47 4.90
C ASP A 174 30.37 -19.63 4.96
N ARG A 175 29.99 -20.80 4.42
CA ARG A 175 30.91 -21.95 4.29
C ARG A 175 32.10 -21.65 3.39
N LEU A 176 31.87 -20.95 2.27
CA LEU A 176 32.92 -20.57 1.33
C LEU A 176 33.88 -19.56 1.99
N HIS A 177 33.33 -18.59 2.71
CA HIS A 177 34.10 -17.59 3.45
C HIS A 177 34.99 -18.24 4.51
N SER A 178 34.42 -19.12 5.34
CA SER A 178 35.18 -19.87 6.36
C SER A 178 36.30 -20.72 5.74
N LYS A 179 36.03 -21.37 4.59
CA LYS A 179 37.04 -22.16 3.88
C LYS A 179 38.16 -21.30 3.31
N LEU A 180 37.85 -20.12 2.80
CA LEU A 180 38.85 -19.15 2.34
C LEU A 180 39.74 -18.68 3.49
N ASP A 181 39.16 -18.35 4.64
CA ASP A 181 39.93 -17.93 5.83
C ASP A 181 40.91 -19.02 6.29
N GLN A 182 40.48 -20.28 6.29
CA GLN A 182 41.35 -21.42 6.60
C GLN A 182 42.53 -21.53 5.62
N LEU A 183 42.28 -21.37 4.32
CA LEU A 183 43.33 -21.42 3.30
C LEU A 183 44.32 -20.27 3.42
N VAL A 184 43.84 -19.06 3.70
CA VAL A 184 44.70 -17.89 3.95
C VAL A 184 45.57 -18.09 5.19
N ALA A 185 45.02 -18.69 6.25
CA ALA A 185 45.79 -19.00 7.46
C ALA A 185 46.88 -20.06 7.22
N LEU A 186 46.61 -21.06 6.39
CA LEU A 186 47.57 -22.11 6.03
C LEU A 186 48.73 -21.58 5.18
N ASN A 187 48.49 -20.57 4.33
CA ASN A 187 49.49 -19.99 3.44
C ASN A 187 50.36 -18.90 4.10
N LYS A 188 50.07 -18.53 5.35
CA LYS A 188 50.85 -17.56 6.14
C LYS A 188 51.88 -18.21 7.08
N ARG A 189 51.96 -19.55 7.11
CA ARG A 189 53.00 -20.32 7.79
C ARG A 189 54.04 -20.79 6.79
#